data_AF-A0A2E6MZ27-F1
#
_entry.id   AF-A0A2E6MZ27-F1
#
_cell.length_a   1.000
_cell.length_b   1.000
_cell.length_c   1.000
_cell.angle_alpha   90.00
_cell.angle_beta   90.00
_cell.angle_gamma   90.00
#
_symmetry.space_group_name_H-M   'P 1'
#
loop_
_entity.id
_entity.type
_entity.pdbx_description
1 polymer ?
#
loop_
_entity_poly.entity_id
_entity_poly.type
_entity_poly.pdbx_seq_one_letter_code
_entity_poly.pdbx_strand_id
1 'polypeptide(L)' 'MEQQLESMKWYWVRRDDGSLAPYLFHKKKRDPHGNLVGEFFMGSKLTTWSLGRVVGVAEMPGREAPAG' A
#
# COMPACT_ATOMS: atom_id res chain seq x y z
N MET A 1 -10.90 9.73 11.35
CA MET A 1 -10.01 8.64 11.79
C MET A 1 -8.81 8.63 10.86
N GLU A 2 -7.64 9.03 11.34
CA GLU A 2 -6.39 8.86 10.59
C GLU A 2 -6.09 7.36 10.52
N GLN A 3 -6.18 6.77 9.32
CA GLN A 3 -5.76 5.39 9.13
C GLN A 3 -4.25 5.30 9.41
N GLN A 4 -3.90 4.70 10.54
CA GLN A 4 -2.51 4.40 10.87
C GLN A 4 -2.08 3.22 9.99
N LEU A 5 -1.29 3.51 8.95
CA LEU A 5 -0.68 2.48 8.12
C LEU A 5 0.55 1.91 8.85
N GLU A 6 0.58 0.60 8.98
CA GLU A 6 1.64 -0.17 9.63
C GLU A 6 2.66 -0.63 8.59
N SER A 7 3.94 -0.40 8.88
CA SER A 7 5.04 -0.83 8.00
C SER A 7 5.03 -2.34 7.79
N MET A 8 5.38 -2.78 6.58
CA MET A 8 5.38 -4.19 6.16
C MET A 8 4.00 -4.87 6.22
N LYS A 9 2.92 -4.10 6.13
CA LYS A 9 1.55 -4.61 5.98
C LYS A 9 1.01 -4.35 4.58
N TRP A 10 0.20 -5.29 4.08
CA TRP A 10 -0.41 -5.18 2.76
C TRP A 10 -1.68 -4.34 2.81
N TYR A 11 -1.86 -3.50 1.79
CA TYR A 11 -3.02 -2.64 1.64
C TYR A 11 -3.56 -2.66 0.21
N TRP A 12 -4.88 -2.62 0.09
CA TRP A 12 -5.55 -2.36 -1.18
C TRP A 12 -5.41 -0.89 -1.55
N VAL A 13 -4.76 -0.60 -2.68
CA VAL A 13 -4.61 0.74 -3.21
C VAL A 13 -5.38 0.87 -4.52
N ARG A 14 -6.16 1.94 -4.64
CA ARG A 14 -6.87 2.29 -5.89
C ARG A 14 -5.91 2.96 -6.89
N ARG A 15 -5.80 2.37 -8.07
CA ARG A 15 -4.99 2.85 -9.21
C ARG A 15 -5.78 3.82 -10.08
N ASP A 16 -5.11 4.47 -11.02
CA ASP A 16 -5.69 5.50 -11.90
C ASP A 16 -6.77 4.94 -12.86
N ASP A 17 -6.67 3.66 -13.23
CA ASP A 17 -7.68 2.93 -14.01
C ASP A 17 -8.90 2.49 -13.18
N GLY A 18 -8.93 2.84 -11.89
CA GLY A 18 -9.98 2.44 -10.94
C GLY A 18 -9.80 1.03 -10.36
N SER A 19 -8.84 0.24 -10.85
CA SER A 19 -8.55 -1.08 -10.31
C SER A 19 -7.97 -1.02 -8.90
N LEU A 20 -8.16 -2.09 -8.12
CA LEU A 20 -7.53 -2.28 -6.81
C LEU A 20 -6.37 -3.25 -6.95
N ALA A 21 -5.21 -2.87 -6.43
CA ALA A 21 -4.04 -3.74 -6.37
C ALA A 21 -3.45 -3.76 -4.95
N PRO A 22 -2.97 -4.92 -4.48
CA PRO A 22 -2.35 -5.03 -3.17
C PRO A 22 -0.91 -4.51 -3.25
N TYR A 23 -0.53 -3.65 -2.32
CA TYR A 23 0.84 -3.20 -2.17
C TYR A 23 1.30 -3.31 -0.71
N LEU A 24 2.56 -3.67 -0.52
CA LEU A 24 3.19 -3.73 0.79
C LEU A 24 3.62 -2.32 1.20
N PHE A 25 3.12 -1.82 2.32
CA PHE A 25 3.45 -0.49 2.81
C PHE A 25 4.85 -0.46 3.44
N HIS A 26 5.65 0.53 3.07
CA HIS A 26 6.99 0.75 3.63
C HIS A 26 6.95 1.81 4.73
N LYS A 27 6.60 3.06 4.37
CA LYS A 27 6.59 4.21 5.27
C LYS A 27 5.80 5.38 4.68
N LYS A 28 5.47 6.36 5.52
CA LYS A 28 5.00 7.67 5.06
C LYS A 28 6.21 8.53 4.69
N LYS A 29 6.08 9.38 3.67
CA LYS A 29 7.07 10.41 3.33
C LYS A 29 6.38 11.67 2.79
N ARG A 30 7.11 12.78 2.76
CA ARG A 30 6.65 13.98 2.06
C ARG A 30 7.13 13.93 0.61
N ASP A 31 6.25 14.25 -0.32
CA ASP A 31 6.62 14.45 -1.73
C ASP A 31 7.31 15.83 -1.92
N PRO A 32 7.85 16.14 -3.11
CA PRO A 32 8.47 17.44 -3.39
C PRO A 32 7.53 18.65 -3.25
N HIS A 33 6.22 18.44 -3.25
CA HIS A 33 5.19 19.46 -3.07
C HIS A 33 4.77 19.61 -1.60
N GLY A 34 5.36 18.83 -0.69
CA GLY A 34 5.09 18.86 0.74
C GLY A 34 3.91 17.98 1.19
N ASN A 35 3.26 17.25 0.27
CA ASN A 35 2.12 16.39 0.61
C ASN A 35 2.60 15.09 1.28
N LEU A 36 1.82 14.62 2.26
CA LEU A 36 2.09 13.34 2.90
C LEU A 36 1.58 12.18 2.03
N VAL A 37 2.50 11.35 1.56
CA VAL A 37 2.23 10.18 0.72
C VAL A 37 2.72 8.90 1.40
N GLY A 38 2.15 7.78 1.00
CA GLY A 38 2.65 6.46 1.37
C GLY A 38 3.63 5.94 0.33
N GLU A 39 4.72 5.35 0.80
CA GLU A 39 5.66 4.60 -0.04
C GLU A 39 5.35 3.11 0.10
N PHE A 40 5.28 2.43 -1.04
CA PHE A 40 4.86 1.03 -1.13
C PHE A 40 5.79 0.23 -2.03
N PHE A 41 5.98 -1.05 -1.75
CA PHE A 41 6.71 -1.97 -2.61
C PHE A 41 5.82 -2.48 -3.74
N MET A 42 6.34 -2.40 -4.97
CA MET A 42 5.83 -3.04 -6.18
C MET A 42 6.93 -3.96 -6.71
N GLY A 43 6.93 -5.22 -6.26
CA GLY A 43 8.06 -6.12 -6.49
C GLY A 43 9.33 -5.58 -5.83
N SER A 44 10.41 -5.41 -6.61
CA SER A 44 11.69 -4.86 -6.15
C SER A 44 11.78 -3.33 -6.18
N LYS A 45 10.72 -2.63 -6.59
CA LYS A 45 10.70 -1.17 -6.72
C LYS A 45 9.80 -0.53 -5.67
N LEU A 46 10.12 0.72 -5.32
CA LEU A 46 9.25 1.55 -4.50
C LEU A 46 8.40 2.44 -5.40
N THR A 47 7.11 2.52 -5.09
CA THR A 47 6.16 3.47 -5.69
C THR A 47 5.51 4.30 -4.60
N THR A 48 4.90 5.41 -4.98
CA THR A 48 4.25 6.34 -4.06
C THR A 48 2.80 6.52 -4.41
N TRP A 49 1.94 6.42 -3.41
CA TRP A 49 0.51 6.67 -3.55
C TRP A 49 0.04 7.66 -2.49
N SER A 50 -0.92 8.51 -2.87
CA SER A 50 -1.63 9.33 -1.89
C SER A 50 -2.29 8.44 -0.85
N LEU A 51 -2.22 8.82 0.43
CA LEU A 51 -2.81 8.06 1.52
C LEU A 51 -4.33 7.88 1.35
N GLY A 52 -5.00 8.81 0.66
CA GLY A 52 -6.43 8.70 0.33
C GLY A 52 -6.77 7.62 -0.70
N ARG A 53 -5.79 7.01 -1.37
CA ARG A 53 -5.99 5.88 -2.28
C ARG A 53 -5.99 4.53 -1.56
N VAL A 54 -5.61 4.49 -0.28
CA VAL A 54 -5.64 3.28 0.53
C VAL A 54 -7.09 2.99 0.94
N VAL A 55 -7.61 1.85 0.49
CA VAL A 55 -9.00 1.44 0.71
C VAL A 55 -9.14 0.59 1.97
N GLY A 56 -8.10 -0.18 2.31
CA GLY A 56 -8.10 -1.04 3.50
C GLY A 56 -6.92 -2.00 3.51
N VAL A 57 -6.86 -2.83 4.54
CA VAL A 57 -5.86 -3.91 4.67
C VAL A 57 -6.11 -4.97 3.61
N ALA A 58 -5.05 -5.44 2.98
CA ALA A 58 -5.06 -6.58 2.07
C ALA A 58 -4.38 -7.79 2.71
N GLU A 59 -4.74 -8.97 2.26
CA GLU A 59 -3.98 -10.19 2.54
C GLU A 59 -2.87 -10.35 1.49
N MET A 60 -1.74 -10.96 1.87
CA MET A 60 -0.63 -11.18 0.95
C MET A 60 -1.08 -12.08 -0.22
N PRO A 61 -0.95 -11.64 -1.48
CA PRO A 61 -1.22 -12.52 -2.61
C PRO A 61 -0.14 -13.62 -2.66
N GLY A 62 -0.50 -14.86 -2.32
CA GLY A 62 0.34 -16.03 -2.58
C GLY A 62 0.80 -16.86 -1.38
N ARG A 63 0.26 -16.67 -0.16
CA ARG A 63 0.34 -17.76 0.82
C ARG A 63 -0.90 -18.62 0.64
N GLU A 64 -0.81 -19.66 -0.19
CA GLU A 64 -1.64 -20.83 0.04
C GLU A 64 -1.49 -21.15 1.53
N ALA A 65 -2.62 -21.18 2.26
CA ALA A 65 -2.63 -21.68 3.62
C ALA A 65 -1.89 -23.03 3.62
N PRO A 66 -1.01 -23.32 4.61
CA PRO A 66 -0.34 -24.61 4.63
C PRO A 66 -1.42 -25.69 4.54
N ALA A 67 -1.40 -26.47 3.45
CA ALA A 67 -2.18 -27.68 3.35
C ALA A 67 -1.73 -28.57 4.52
N GLY A 68 -2.66 -28.86 5.42
CA GLY A 68 -2.44 -29.74 6.57
C GLY A 68 -2.10 -31.16 6.17
#